data_AF-A0AAV0NZ23-F1
#
_entry.id   AF-A0AAV0NZ23-F1
#
_cell.length_a   1.000
_cell.length_b   1.000
_cell.length_c   1.000
_cell.angle_alpha   90.00
_cell.angle_beta   90.00
_cell.angle_gamma   90.00
#
_symmetry.space_group_name_H-M   'P 1'
#
loop_
_entity.id
_entity.type
_entity.pdbx_description
1 polymer ?
#
loop_
_entity_poly.entity_id
_entity_poly.type
_entity_poly.pdbx_seq_one_letter_code
_entity_poly.pdbx_strand_id
1 'polypeptide(L)' 'MLPHRASETCEVMNYKVPEEAKILVNVWAISRGPTVWEDDPTFFKPERFIG' A
#
# COMPACT_ATOMS: atom_id res chain seq x y z
N MET A 1 2.48 -5.76 7.71
CA MET A 1 1.93 -4.39 7.84
C MET A 1 2.94 -3.55 8.60
N LEU A 2 3.05 -2.26 8.30
CA LEU A 2 3.99 -1.37 8.98
C LEU A 2 3.21 -0.32 9.78
N PRO A 3 3.41 -0.22 11.10
CA PRO A 3 2.74 0.78 11.93
C PRO A 3 3.43 2.14 11.79
N HIS A 4 2.62 3.18 11.65
CA HIS A 4 3.03 4.58 11.62
C HIS A 4 2.09 5.43 12.47
N ARG A 5 2.50 6.67 12.72
CA ARG A 5 1.69 7.69 13.38
C ARG A 5 1.64 8.93 12.50
N ALA A 6 0.46 9.51 12.34
CA ALA A 6 0.31 10.78 11.61
C ALA A 6 1.03 11.90 12.37
N SER A 7 1.95 12.60 11.71
CA SER A 7 2.67 13.74 12.30
C SER A 7 1.84 15.03 12.32
N GLU A 8 0.81 15.11 11.49
CA GLU A 8 -0.14 16.21 11.41
C GLU A 8 -1.47 15.68 10.84
N THR A 9 -2.52 16.50 10.92
CA THR A 9 -3.80 16.16 10.28
C THR A 9 -3.66 16.26 8.76
N CYS A 10 -3.94 15.19 8.04
CA CYS A 10 -3.81 15.12 6.58
C CYS A 10 -5.03 14.46 5.91
N GLU A 11 -5.05 14.46 4.57
CA GLU A 11 -6.08 13.80 3.78
C GLU A 11 -5.46 12.66 2.95
N VAL A 12 -6.05 11.46 3.01
CA VAL A 12 -5.63 10.28 2.27
C VAL A 12 -6.84 9.68 1.56
N MET A 13 -6.81 9.65 0.22
CA MET A 13 -7.94 9.15 -0.60
C MET A 13 -9.30 9.72 -0.15
N ASN A 14 -9.37 11.04 0.02
CA ASN A 14 -10.56 11.77 0.47
C ASN A 14 -11.01 11.45 1.90
N TYR A 15 -10.17 10.79 2.70
CA TYR A 15 -10.40 10.57 4.12
C TYR A 15 -9.50 11.48 4.96
N LYS A 16 -10.09 12.19 5.91
CA LYS A 16 -9.34 13.04 6.86
C LYS A 16 -8.75 12.19 7.97
N VAL A 17 -7.42 12.12 8.04
CA VAL A 17 -6.65 11.44 9.07
C VAL A 17 -6.19 12.46 10.11
N PRO A 18 -6.61 12.36 11.37
CA PRO A 18 -6.15 13.27 12.43
C PRO A 18 -4.66 13.10 12.77
N GLU A 19 -4.05 14.16 13.30
CA GLU A 19 -2.74 14.10 13.96
C GLU A 19 -2.73 13.02 15.06
N GLU A 20 -1.58 12.38 15.27
CA GLU A 20 -1.35 11.29 16.23
C GLU A 20 -2.15 9.99 15.97
N ALA A 21 -2.97 9.94 14.90
CA ALA A 21 -3.67 8.72 14.52
C ALA A 21 -2.69 7.58 14.19
N LYS A 22 -3.04 6.35 14.61
CA LYS A 22 -2.30 5.14 14.24
C LYS A 22 -2.66 4.74 12.82
N ILE A 23 -1.65 4.61 11.97
CA ILE A 23 -1.79 4.21 10.57
C ILE A 23 -1.12 2.86 10.39
N LEU A 24 -1.79 1.93 9.71
CA LEU A 24 -1.24 0.63 9.33
C LEU A 24 -1.12 0.55 7.81
N VAL A 25 0.12 0.54 7.32
CA VAL A 25 0.38 0.38 5.88
C VAL A 25 0.15 -1.08 5.50
N ASN A 26 -0.87 -1.31 4.66
CA ASN A 26 -1.21 -2.64 4.15
C ASN A 26 -0.29 -3.03 2.99
N VAL A 27 0.99 -3.28 3.31
CA VAL A 27 2.01 -3.72 2.35
C VAL A 27 1.52 -4.94 1.55
N TRP A 28 0.82 -5.87 2.20
CA TRP A 28 0.30 -7.06 1.55
C TRP A 28 -0.62 -6.70 0.38
N ALA A 29 -1.61 -5.81 0.58
CA ALA A 29 -2.51 -5.36 -0.48
C ALA A 29 -1.78 -4.54 -1.55
N ILE A 30 -0.90 -3.63 -1.14
CA ILE A 30 -0.12 -2.77 -2.06
C ILE A 30 0.71 -3.63 -3.02
N SER A 31 1.42 -4.64 -2.51
CA SER A 31 2.26 -5.54 -3.32
C SER A 31 1.48 -6.36 -4.33
N ARG A 32 0.15 -6.40 -4.28
CA ARG A 32 -0.71 -7.13 -5.22
C ARG A 32 -1.78 -6.23 -5.86
N GLY A 33 -1.53 -4.92 -5.87
CA GLY A 33 -2.40 -3.98 -6.57
C GLY A 33 -2.42 -4.29 -8.08
N PRO A 34 -3.59 -4.37 -8.72
CA PRO A 34 -3.70 -4.64 -10.16
C PRO A 34 -3.14 -3.51 -11.03
N THR A 35 -2.88 -2.33 -10.45
CA THR A 35 -2.26 -1.19 -11.14
C THR A 35 -0.74 -1.25 -11.15
N VAL A 36 -0.14 -2.17 -10.39
CA VAL A 36 1.32 -2.30 -10.25
C VAL A 36 1.88 -3.39 -11.16
N TRP A 37 1.07 -4.41 -11.48
CA TRP A 37 1.47 -5.57 -12.26
C TRP A 37 0.63 -5.67 -13.53
N GLU A 38 1.27 -5.96 -14.67
CA GLU A 38 0.57 -6.14 -15.96
C GLU A 38 -0.30 -7.40 -15.98
N ASP A 39 0.08 -8.38 -15.18
CA ASP A 39 -0.59 -9.68 -15.05
C ASP A 39 -1.12 -9.90 -13.63
N ASP A 40 -1.78 -11.04 -13.41
CA ASP A 40 -2.34 -11.36 -12.10
C ASP A 40 -1.24 -11.48 -11.01
N PRO A 41 -1.25 -10.62 -9.98
CA PRO A 41 -0.23 -10.58 -8.95
C PRO A 41 -0.41 -11.64 -7.85
N THR A 42 -1.48 -12.44 -7.92
CA THR A 42 -1.68 -13.58 -7.01
C THR A 42 -0.92 -14.83 -7.46
N PHE A 43 -0.46 -14.87 -8.71
CA PHE A 43 0.38 -15.94 -9.23
C PHE A 43 1.87 -15.65 -9.01
N PHE A 44 2.59 -16.66 -8.52
CA PHE A 44 4.05 -16.62 -8.50
C PHE A 44 4.59 -16.74 -9.93
N LYS A 45 5.21 -15.67 -10.44
CA LYS A 45 5.92 -15.65 -11.73
C LYS A 45 7.20 -14.84 -11.60
N PRO A 46 8.35 -15.44 -11.30
CA PRO A 46 9.60 -14.71 -11.10
C PRO A 46 10.12 -14.04 -12.38
N GLU A 47 9.69 -14.51 -13.55
CA GLU A 47 10.06 -13.95 -14.86
C GLU A 47 9.64 -12.49 -15.02
N ARG A 48 8.62 -12.03 -14.25
CA ARG A 48 8.14 -10.64 -14.26
C ARG A 48 9.19 -9.61 -13.82
N PHE A 49 10.29 -10.06 -13.23
CA PHE A 49 11.41 -9.21 -12.79
C PHE A 49 12.59 -9.22 -13.77
N ILE A 50 12.49 -9.99 -14.85
CA ILE A 50 13.52 -10.08 -15.89
C ILE A 50 13.10 -9.13 -17.01
N GLY A 51 13.80 -8.01 -17.15
CA GLY A 51 13.57 -7.02 -18.20
C GLY A 51 14.09 -7.43 -19.57
#